data_AF-A0A7W0Z3Q0-F1
#
_entry.id   AF-A0A7W0Z3Q0-F1
#
_cell.length_a   1.000
_cell.length_b   1.000
_cell.length_c   1.000
_cell.angle_alpha   90.00
_cell.angle_beta   90.00
_cell.angle_gamma   90.00
#
_symmetry.space_group_name_H-M   'P 1'
#
loop_
_entity.id
_entity.type
_entity.pdbx_description
1 polymer ?
#
loop_
_entity_poly.entity_id
_entity_poly.type
_entity_poly.pdbx_seq_one_letter_code
_entity_poly.pdbx_strand_id
1 'polypeptide(L)'
;MRAELWPWLDDVAGWINHEYAWQTIKAIPACWPQHPHLVHELAVVACLRAAAGAALGPQPLEEWHRYVLVGFLERMAVRLGPVGCPPGRHTDWPGRSRHIDFTTAEAQDRRYELFEDDTGGDQSPPTAPPSPAPPRRPPPPDPQSATGGRRLSAVRPPDEGVSR
;
A
#
# COMPACT_ATOMS: atom_id res chain seq x y z
N MET A 1 20.10 6.41 -19.71
CA MET A 1 19.25 6.44 -18.48
C MET A 1 20.05 6.54 -17.19
N ARG A 2 20.72 5.48 -16.66
CA ARG A 2 21.43 5.60 -15.37
C ARG A 2 22.57 6.63 -15.39
N ALA A 3 23.30 6.73 -16.51
CA ALA A 3 24.38 7.70 -16.69
C ALA A 3 23.91 9.17 -16.67
N GLU A 4 22.70 9.46 -17.16
CA GLU A 4 22.12 10.81 -17.12
C GLU A 4 21.49 11.13 -15.75
N LEU A 5 20.99 10.10 -15.05
CA LEU A 5 20.35 10.23 -13.74
C LEU A 5 21.36 10.63 -12.66
N TRP A 6 22.59 10.10 -12.71
CA TRP A 6 23.58 10.29 -11.66
C TRP A 6 23.97 11.76 -11.44
N PRO A 7 24.38 12.54 -12.46
CA PRO A 7 24.71 13.95 -12.27
C PRO A 7 23.53 14.75 -11.74
N TRP A 8 22.32 14.50 -12.26
CA TRP A 8 21.12 15.20 -11.81
C TRP A 8 20.80 14.93 -10.33
N LEU A 9 20.89 13.67 -9.89
CA LEU A 9 20.69 13.35 -8.48
C LEU A 9 21.81 13.89 -7.58
N ASP A 10 23.04 13.99 -8.08
CA ASP A 10 24.15 14.59 -7.34
C ASP A 10 23.91 16.09 -7.10
N ASP A 11 23.46 16.81 -8.13
CA ASP A 11 23.05 18.22 -8.02
C ASP A 11 21.90 18.38 -7.02
N VAL A 12 20.90 17.49 -7.05
CA VAL A 12 19.79 17.52 -6.10
C VAL A 12 20.28 17.25 -4.66
N ALA A 13 21.16 16.27 -4.45
CA ALA A 13 21.71 15.99 -3.14
C ALA A 13 22.50 17.19 -2.59
N GLY A 14 23.32 17.82 -3.45
CA GLY A 14 24.05 19.04 -3.13
C GLY A 14 23.11 20.20 -2.76
N TRP A 15 22.07 20.43 -3.55
CA TRP A 15 21.05 21.44 -3.28
C TRP A 15 20.31 21.20 -1.97
N ILE A 16 19.85 19.96 -1.70
CA ILE A 16 19.15 19.64 -0.44
C ILE A 16 20.08 19.87 0.75
N ASN A 17 21.33 19.45 0.66
CA ASN A 17 22.32 19.65 1.72
C ASN A 17 22.58 21.13 1.98
N HIS A 18 22.73 21.93 0.92
CA HIS A 18 22.97 23.37 1.03
C HIS A 18 21.78 24.11 1.67
N GLU A 19 20.55 23.82 1.25
CA GLU A 19 19.36 24.57 1.69
C GLU A 19 18.77 24.07 3.03
N TYR A 20 18.84 22.76 3.30
CA TYR A 20 18.05 22.14 4.38
C TYR A 20 18.88 21.38 5.44
N ALA A 21 20.14 21.03 5.20
CA ALA A 21 20.92 20.20 6.13
C ALA A 21 21.66 21.01 7.21
N TRP A 22 20.90 21.69 8.08
CA TRP A 22 21.44 22.41 9.24
C TRP A 22 21.87 21.50 10.40
N GLN A 23 21.57 20.21 10.31
CA GLN A 23 22.02 19.18 11.25
C GLN A 23 22.76 18.09 10.48
N THR A 24 23.95 17.72 10.94
CA THR A 24 24.82 16.77 10.23
C THR A 24 24.18 15.39 10.05
N ILE A 25 23.35 14.94 10.99
CA ILE A 25 22.60 13.67 10.88
C ILE A 25 21.54 13.69 9.77
N LYS A 26 21.10 14.88 9.34
CA LYS A 26 20.17 15.07 8.23
C LYS A 26 20.87 15.45 6.93
N ALA A 27 22.20 15.51 6.90
CA ALA A 27 22.94 15.71 5.67
C ALA A 27 22.99 14.39 4.88
N ILE A 28 22.68 14.46 3.59
CA ILE A 28 22.88 13.38 2.63
C ILE A 28 24.39 13.12 2.54
N PRO A 29 24.89 11.92 2.86
CA PRO A 29 26.32 11.66 2.88
C PRO A 29 26.89 11.58 1.46
N ALA A 30 28.18 11.88 1.26
CA ALA A 30 28.84 11.78 -0.04
C ALA A 30 28.82 10.35 -0.62
N CYS A 31 28.68 9.33 0.23
CA CYS A 31 28.52 7.94 -0.17
C CYS A 31 27.07 7.56 -0.54
N TRP A 32 26.14 8.51 -0.66
CA TRP A 32 24.75 8.27 -1.06
C TRP A 32 24.58 7.34 -2.29
N PRO A 33 25.46 7.35 -3.32
CA PRO A 33 25.36 6.42 -4.45
C PRO A 33 25.51 4.95 -4.07
N GLN A 34 26.19 4.67 -2.95
CA GLN A 34 26.45 3.33 -2.42
C GLN A 34 25.26 2.80 -1.59
N HIS A 35 24.21 3.60 -1.40
CA HIS A 35 23.01 3.24 -0.66
C HIS A 35 21.81 3.17 -1.62
N PRO A 36 21.47 1.98 -2.18
CA PRO A 36 20.42 1.86 -3.19
C PRO A 36 19.08 2.48 -2.77
N HIS A 37 18.72 2.32 -1.49
CA HIS A 37 17.50 2.92 -0.95
C HIS A 37 17.51 4.46 -0.99
N LEU A 38 18.66 5.10 -0.79
CA LEU A 38 18.77 6.56 -0.89
C LEU A 38 18.66 7.00 -2.34
N VAL A 39 19.27 6.27 -3.29
CA VAL A 39 19.13 6.57 -4.73
C VAL A 39 17.65 6.59 -5.13
N HIS A 40 16.87 5.60 -4.69
CA HIS A 40 15.45 5.51 -4.99
C HIS A 40 14.62 6.61 -4.34
N GLU A 41 14.82 6.87 -3.05
CA GLU A 41 14.07 7.89 -2.32
C GLU A 41 14.42 9.30 -2.82
N LEU A 42 15.70 9.58 -3.09
CA LEU A 42 16.16 10.87 -3.61
C LEU A 42 15.54 11.17 -4.98
N ALA A 43 15.46 10.17 -5.87
CA ALA A 43 14.79 10.32 -7.16
C ALA A 43 13.30 10.67 -7.00
N VAL A 44 12.60 10.03 -6.06
CA VAL A 44 11.19 10.35 -5.77
C VAL A 44 11.04 11.76 -5.22
N VAL A 45 11.85 12.16 -4.24
CA VAL A 45 11.84 13.51 -3.66
C VAL A 45 12.10 14.58 -4.72
N ALA A 46 13.06 14.34 -5.62
CA ALA A 46 13.41 15.23 -6.72
C ALA A 46 12.25 15.37 -7.73
N CYS A 47 11.67 14.24 -8.15
CA CYS A 47 10.52 14.24 -9.07
C CYS A 47 9.30 14.96 -8.47
N LEU A 48 9.00 14.72 -7.19
CA LEU A 48 7.91 15.42 -6.49
C LEU A 48 8.20 16.92 -6.37
N ARG A 49 9.45 17.32 -6.15
CA ARG A 49 9.84 18.73 -6.12
C ARG A 49 9.65 19.43 -7.47
N ALA A 50 10.01 18.74 -8.55
CA ALA A 50 9.85 19.24 -9.91
C ALA A 50 8.36 19.36 -10.28
N ALA A 51 7.57 18.32 -9.98
CA ALA A 51 6.11 18.33 -10.20
C ALA A 51 5.42 19.44 -9.39
N ALA A 52 5.80 19.62 -8.13
CA ALA A 52 5.26 20.69 -7.28
C ALA A 52 5.61 22.08 -7.80
N GLY A 53 6.80 22.26 -8.38
CA GLY A 53 7.21 23.53 -9.00
C GLY A 53 6.45 23.87 -10.30
N ALA A 54 5.91 22.86 -10.98
CA ALA A 54 5.11 23.03 -12.19
C ALA A 54 3.59 23.18 -11.91
N ALA A 55 3.17 23.03 -10.66
CA ALA A 55 1.76 23.13 -10.29
C ALA A 55 1.24 24.57 -10.33
N LEU A 56 -0.05 24.74 -10.66
CA LEU A 56 -0.70 26.05 -10.74
C LEU A 56 -0.98 26.70 -9.38
N GLY A 57 -0.92 25.92 -8.29
CA GLY A 57 -1.21 26.37 -6.94
C GLY A 57 -0.05 26.08 -5.97
N PRO A 58 0.02 26.77 -4.82
CA PRO A 58 1.09 26.60 -3.86
C PRO A 58 1.03 25.28 -3.08
N GLN A 59 -0.13 24.61 -3.05
CA GLN A 59 -0.38 23.47 -2.16
C GLN A 59 0.59 22.31 -2.37
N PRO A 60 0.92 21.87 -3.61
CA PRO A 60 1.90 20.80 -3.80
C PRO A 60 3.29 21.16 -3.30
N LEU A 61 3.68 22.44 -3.39
CA LEU A 61 4.97 22.90 -2.88
C LEU A 61 4.97 22.93 -1.34
N GLU A 62 3.87 23.36 -0.72
CA GLU A 62 3.68 23.30 0.73
C GLU A 62 3.76 21.84 1.22
N GLU A 63 3.03 20.93 0.58
CA GLU A 63 3.02 19.50 0.91
C GLU A 63 4.41 18.87 0.77
N TRP A 64 5.13 19.22 -0.30
CA TRP A 64 6.50 18.75 -0.51
C TRP A 64 7.42 19.17 0.65
N HIS A 65 7.37 20.44 1.06
CA HIS A 65 8.19 20.93 2.16
C HIS A 65 7.78 20.31 3.50
N ARG A 66 6.48 20.19 3.75
CA ARG A 66 5.96 19.81 5.06
C ARG A 66 6.03 18.30 5.33
N TYR A 67 5.87 17.47 4.29
CA TYR A 67 5.77 16.02 4.46
C TYR A 67 6.83 15.25 3.68
N VAL A 68 7.04 15.56 2.40
CA VAL A 68 7.92 14.77 1.54
C VAL A 68 9.39 14.93 1.97
N LEU A 69 9.87 16.17 2.05
CA LEU A 69 11.26 16.45 2.40
C LEU A 69 11.56 16.00 3.84
N VAL A 70 10.72 16.40 4.80
CA VAL A 70 10.91 16.04 6.22
C VAL A 70 10.92 14.53 6.39
N GLY A 71 9.94 13.82 5.83
CA GLY A 71 9.85 12.37 5.93
C GLY A 71 11.05 11.67 5.29
N PHE A 72 11.56 12.17 4.17
CA PHE A 72 12.78 11.64 3.56
C PHE A 72 13.99 11.78 4.49
N LEU A 73 14.24 12.97 5.03
CA LEU A 73 15.40 13.23 5.90
C LEU A 73 15.35 12.39 7.18
N GLU A 74 14.16 12.20 7.76
CA GLU A 74 13.96 11.36 8.95
C GLU A 74 14.20 9.88 8.63
N ARG A 75 13.61 9.37 7.54
CA ARG A 75 13.83 7.97 7.13
C ARG A 75 15.30 7.71 6.79
N MET A 76 15.97 8.66 6.14
CA MET A 76 17.41 8.58 5.85
C MET A 76 18.21 8.46 7.14
N ALA A 77 18.02 9.39 8.08
CA ALA A 77 18.72 9.40 9.35
C ALA A 77 18.53 8.08 10.13
N VAL A 78 17.30 7.56 10.16
CA VAL A 78 16.98 6.28 10.83
C VAL A 78 17.65 5.11 10.12
N ARG A 79 17.61 5.04 8.78
CA ARG A 79 18.16 3.89 8.02
C ARG A 79 19.68 3.84 8.02
N LEU A 80 20.35 4.99 8.01
CA LEU A 80 21.81 5.07 8.14
C LEU A 80 22.26 4.82 9.59
N GLY A 81 21.38 5.05 10.57
CA GLY A 81 21.63 4.79 11.98
C GLY A 81 22.57 5.82 12.64
N PRO A 82 22.82 5.67 13.96
CA PRO A 82 23.57 6.66 14.76
C PRO A 82 25.05 6.78 14.40
N VAL A 83 25.64 5.72 13.84
CA VAL A 83 27.01 5.77 13.30
C VAL A 83 27.01 6.42 11.92
N GLY A 84 25.89 6.39 11.18
CA GLY A 84 25.75 6.99 9.86
C GLY A 84 26.80 6.48 8.87
N CYS A 85 27.31 7.42 8.06
CA CYS A 85 28.48 7.23 7.21
C CYS A 85 29.45 8.41 7.44
N PRO A 86 30.21 8.41 8.54
CA PRO A 86 31.17 9.46 8.82
C PRO A 86 32.26 9.45 7.75
N PRO A 87 32.89 10.60 7.48
CA PRO A 87 34.04 10.65 6.58
C PRO A 87 35.08 9.58 6.95
N GLY A 88 35.43 8.73 6.00
CA GLY A 88 36.43 7.66 6.17
C GLY A 88 35.97 6.38 6.88
N ARG A 89 34.69 6.27 7.29
CA ARG A 89 34.15 5.02 7.86
C ARG A 89 32.82 4.66 7.20
N HIS A 90 32.85 3.71 6.28
CA HIS A 90 31.66 3.24 5.57
C HIS A 90 31.39 1.77 5.87
N THR A 91 30.11 1.43 6.05
CA THR A 91 29.67 0.03 6.12
C THR A 91 28.77 -0.21 4.93
N ASP A 92 29.21 -1.07 3.99
CA ASP A 92 28.52 -1.32 2.72
C ASP A 92 27.02 -1.62 2.91
N TRP A 93 26.75 -2.71 3.63
CA TRP A 93 25.39 -3.18 3.84
C TRP A 93 25.32 -4.06 5.08
N PRO A 94 24.87 -3.51 6.23
CA PRO A 94 24.77 -4.25 7.48
C PRO A 94 23.88 -5.51 7.39
N GLY A 95 22.88 -5.51 6.50
CA GLY A 95 21.96 -6.63 6.28
C GLY A 95 22.49 -7.73 5.35
N ARG A 96 23.72 -7.63 4.86
CA ARG A 96 24.25 -8.54 3.82
C ARG A 96 24.22 -10.00 4.24
N SER A 97 24.64 -10.32 5.46
CA SER A 97 24.63 -11.70 5.97
C SER A 97 23.22 -12.28 5.98
N ARG A 98 22.27 -11.55 6.59
CA ARG A 98 20.85 -11.94 6.62
C ARG A 98 20.26 -12.14 5.23
N HIS A 99 20.64 -11.31 4.27
CA HIS A 99 20.19 -11.47 2.90
C HIS A 99 20.79 -12.71 2.23
N ILE A 100 22.08 -12.99 2.43
CA ILE A 100 22.72 -14.22 1.93
C ILE A 100 21.95 -15.43 2.46
N ASP A 101 21.71 -15.49 3.78
CA ASP A 101 20.96 -16.56 4.43
C ASP A 101 19.55 -16.68 3.81
N PHE A 102 18.87 -15.55 3.61
CA PHE A 102 17.54 -15.49 3.00
C PHE A 102 17.51 -16.05 1.57
N THR A 103 18.55 -15.80 0.78
CA THR A 103 18.65 -16.20 -0.63
C THR A 103 19.13 -17.62 -0.86
N THR A 104 19.46 -18.38 0.18
CA THR A 104 19.85 -19.79 0.01
C THR A 104 18.67 -20.62 -0.51
N ALA A 105 18.97 -21.63 -1.34
CA ALA A 105 17.94 -22.54 -1.86
C ALA A 105 17.19 -23.24 -0.72
N GLU A 106 17.90 -23.72 0.31
CA GLU A 106 17.28 -24.35 1.49
C GLU A 106 16.32 -23.38 2.21
N ALA A 107 16.73 -22.13 2.45
CA ALA A 107 15.85 -21.16 3.09
C ALA A 107 14.65 -20.80 2.20
N GLN A 108 14.82 -20.82 0.88
CA GLN A 108 13.75 -20.61 -0.08
C GLN A 108 12.75 -21.78 -0.03
N ASP A 109 13.22 -23.02 -0.19
CA ASP A 109 12.40 -24.23 -0.19
C ASP A 109 11.61 -24.35 1.13
N ARG A 110 12.26 -24.14 2.28
CA ARG A 110 11.59 -24.14 3.59
C ARG A 110 10.47 -23.10 3.68
N ARG A 111 10.65 -21.91 3.09
CA ARG A 111 9.57 -20.90 3.06
C ARG A 111 8.42 -21.37 2.17
N TYR A 112 8.69 -21.97 1.01
CA TYR A 112 7.65 -22.51 0.14
C TYR A 112 6.86 -23.64 0.81
N GLU A 113 7.52 -24.58 1.48
CA GLU A 113 6.85 -25.63 2.27
C GLU A 113 5.89 -25.02 3.30
N LEU A 114 6.33 -23.99 4.05
CA LEU A 114 5.48 -23.30 5.01
C LEU A 114 4.29 -22.57 4.35
N PHE A 115 4.47 -22.01 3.15
CA PHE A 115 3.37 -21.38 2.40
C PHE A 115 2.35 -22.42 1.93
N GLU A 116 2.80 -23.57 1.46
CA GLU A 116 1.93 -24.67 1.03
C GLU A 116 1.20 -25.30 2.21
N ASP A 117 1.85 -25.49 3.36
CA ASP A 117 1.21 -25.99 4.57
C ASP A 117 0.13 -25.03 5.10
N ASP A 118 0.40 -23.71 5.09
CA ASP A 118 -0.55 -22.67 5.51
C ASP A 118 -1.79 -22.62 4.59
N THR A 119 -1.59 -22.77 3.27
CA THR A 119 -2.67 -22.70 2.27
C THR A 119 -3.37 -24.05 2.01
N GLY A 120 -2.72 -25.17 2.32
CA GLY A 120 -3.23 -26.53 2.17
C GLY A 120 -4.24 -26.95 3.26
N GLY A 121 -4.26 -26.25 4.40
CA GLY A 121 -5.24 -26.46 5.48
C GLY A 121 -6.65 -25.92 5.21
N ASP A 122 -6.81 -25.04 4.20
CA ASP A 122 -8.10 -24.41 3.87
C ASP A 122 -8.92 -25.19 2.82
N GLN A 123 -8.51 -26.43 2.52
CA GLN A 123 -9.27 -27.38 1.69
C GLN A 123 -10.12 -28.36 2.51
N SER A 124 -10.57 -27.99 3.71
CA SER A 124 -11.76 -28.67 4.26
C SER A 124 -12.94 -28.29 3.36
N PRO A 125 -13.62 -29.25 2.70
CA PRO A 125 -14.82 -28.93 1.95
C PRO A 125 -15.77 -28.19 2.89
N PRO A 126 -16.48 -27.14 2.44
CA PRO A 126 -17.46 -26.48 3.28
C PRO A 126 -18.39 -27.59 3.78
N THR A 127 -18.41 -27.80 5.10
CA THR A 127 -19.37 -28.71 5.73
C THR A 127 -20.73 -28.34 5.17
N ALA A 128 -21.28 -29.21 4.33
CA ALA A 128 -22.54 -28.94 3.68
C ALA A 128 -23.55 -28.58 4.78
N PRO A 129 -24.30 -27.47 4.65
CA PRO A 129 -25.33 -27.17 5.61
C PRO A 129 -26.27 -28.39 5.71
N PRO A 130 -26.74 -28.77 6.92
CA PRO A 130 -27.62 -29.91 7.06
C PRO A 130 -28.81 -29.74 6.12
N SER A 131 -29.01 -30.72 5.24
CA SER A 131 -30.05 -30.69 4.22
C SER A 131 -31.41 -30.46 4.89
N PRO A 132 -32.22 -29.50 4.43
CA PRO A 132 -33.53 -29.24 5.03
C PRO A 132 -34.40 -30.50 4.90
N ALA A 133 -35.00 -30.90 6.01
CA ALA A 133 -35.90 -32.05 6.06
C ALA A 133 -37.01 -31.92 4.99
N PRO A 134 -37.42 -33.01 4.33
CA PRO A 134 -38.43 -32.95 3.29
C PRO A 134 -39.75 -32.39 3.85
N PRO A 135 -40.49 -31.59 3.07
CA PRO A 135 -41.72 -30.97 3.54
C PRO A 135 -42.72 -32.04 3.96
N ARG A 136 -43.29 -31.90 5.17
CA ARG A 136 -44.38 -32.76 5.64
C ARG A 136 -45.53 -32.67 4.64
N ARG A 137 -46.01 -33.84 4.21
CA ARG A 137 -47.20 -33.99 3.37
C ARG A 137 -48.37 -33.23 4.03
N PRO A 138 -49.06 -32.32 3.32
CA PRO A 138 -50.22 -31.64 3.89
C PRO A 138 -51.32 -32.66 4.20
N PRO A 139 -52.08 -32.47 5.30
CA PRO A 139 -53.25 -33.29 5.58
C PRO A 139 -54.31 -33.12 4.47
N PRO A 140 -55.14 -34.14 4.21
CA PRO A 140 -56.20 -34.05 3.21
C PRO A 140 -57.18 -32.92 3.58
N PRO A 141 -57.77 -32.23 2.57
CA PRO A 141 -58.69 -31.13 2.82
C PRO A 141 -60.01 -31.60 3.44
N ASP A 142 -60.51 -30.81 4.39
CA ASP A 142 -61.82 -31.00 5.01
C ASP A 142 -62.96 -30.79 3.99
N PRO A 143 -64.00 -31.65 3.98
CA PRO A 143 -65.03 -31.66 2.94
C PRO A 143 -66.10 -30.56 3.08
N GLN A 144 -65.84 -29.45 3.78
CA GLN A 144 -66.84 -28.40 4.01
C GLN A 144 -66.22 -27.01 3.95
N SER A 145 -66.00 -26.48 2.75
CA SER A 145 -65.93 -25.04 2.47
C SER A 145 -66.13 -24.76 0.98
N ALA A 146 -67.27 -25.19 0.46
CA ALA A 146 -67.92 -24.46 -0.62
C ALA A 146 -68.74 -23.35 0.05
N THR A 147 -68.54 -22.09 -0.35
CA THR A 147 -69.56 -21.03 -0.55
C THR A 147 -68.96 -19.62 -0.37
N GLY A 148 -69.18 -18.76 -1.38
CA GLY A 148 -69.11 -17.29 -1.29
C GLY A 148 -67.71 -16.70 -1.49
N GLY A 149 -67.48 -15.65 -2.29
CA GLY A 149 -68.33 -14.71 -2.98
C GLY A 149 -67.42 -13.60 -3.52
N ARG A 150 -67.62 -13.21 -4.77
CA ARG A 150 -66.76 -12.33 -5.58
C ARG A 150 -67.00 -10.84 -5.26
N ARG A 151 -65.96 -10.01 -5.20
CA ARG A 151 -65.95 -8.55 -5.53
C ARG A 151 -64.48 -8.05 -5.60
N LEU A 152 -63.93 -7.84 -6.81
CA LEU A 152 -63.81 -6.58 -7.58
C LEU A 152 -62.76 -5.60 -7.05
N SER A 153 -61.64 -5.53 -7.78
CA SER A 153 -60.52 -4.59 -7.68
C SER A 153 -60.89 -3.17 -8.08
N ALA A 154 -60.19 -2.18 -7.51
CA ALA A 154 -60.02 -0.86 -8.09
C ALA A 154 -58.55 -0.44 -8.04
N VAL A 155 -58.05 0.04 -9.18
CA VAL A 155 -56.71 0.55 -9.47
C VAL A 155 -56.65 2.05 -9.15
N ARG A 156 -55.50 2.58 -8.73
CA ARG A 156 -55.19 4.02 -8.83
C ARG A 156 -53.69 4.25 -9.13
N PRO A 157 -53.32 5.03 -10.15
CA PRO A 157 -51.93 5.46 -10.43
C PRO A 157 -51.57 6.79 -9.71
N PRO A 158 -50.28 7.20 -9.69
CA PRO A 158 -49.78 8.36 -8.93
C PRO A 158 -49.88 9.69 -9.70
N ASP A 159 -50.04 10.80 -8.96
CA ASP A 159 -50.09 12.19 -9.44
C ASP A 159 -48.68 12.80 -9.64
N GLU A 160 -48.53 13.57 -10.74
CA GLU A 160 -47.40 14.45 -11.06
C GLU A 160 -47.66 15.92 -10.65
N GLY A 161 -46.57 16.68 -10.43
CA GLY A 161 -46.53 18.16 -10.55
C GLY A 161 -46.55 18.93 -9.22
N VAL A 162 -45.93 20.10 -9.02
CA VAL A 162 -45.38 21.15 -9.90
C VAL A 162 -44.38 22.00 -9.09
N SER A 163 -43.30 22.47 -9.72
CA SER A 163 -42.38 23.50 -9.21
C SER A 163 -42.91 24.93 -9.47
N ARG A 164 -42.58 25.87 -8.59
CA ARG A 164 -42.55 27.31 -8.88
C ARG A 164 -41.16 27.85 -8.57
#